data_AF-A0A812PXC8-F1
#
_entry.id   AF-A0A812PXC8-F1
#
_cell.length_a   1.000
_cell.length_b   1.000
_cell.length_c   1.000
_cell.angle_alpha   90.00
_cell.angle_beta   90.00
_cell.angle_gamma   90.00
#
_symmetry.space_group_name_H-M   'P 1'
#
loop_
_entity.id
_entity.type
_entity.pdbx_description
1 polymer ?
#
loop_
_entity_poly.entity_id
_entity_poly.type
_entity_poly.pdbx_seq_one_letter_code
_entity_poly.pdbx_strand_id
1 'polypeptide(L)'
;MDEFWSHSWHGSTRAKVITAFFENNGRIAPLIATGCAAGAAGLFALGILPMSFQKHQASPPVPEYPFRSYWGKAVGFFVYCIVLLCWKPRKTVFLDALCINDDDDRWKCAALLSMPVFLKAADSLLVLWDETYTQRMWCCFEIASFLHAHPGKKASIRARPTLLGPCFISIPVSLSFVLLSMAFIPADRAQYGSHALAWSTMAALGCSDAKFAQCK
;
A
#
# COMPACT_ATOMS: atom_id res chain seq x y z
N MET A 1 19.95 -2.29 -16.69
CA MET A 1 19.46 -1.48 -15.56
C MET A 1 17.95 -1.54 -15.66
N ASP A 2 17.23 -1.83 -14.57
CA ASP A 2 15.82 -2.22 -14.71
C ASP A 2 14.92 -1.02 -15.00
N GLU A 3 15.13 0.10 -14.32
CA GLU A 3 14.25 1.25 -14.44
C GLU A 3 14.95 2.59 -14.20
N PHE A 4 14.72 3.55 -15.10
CA PHE A 4 15.15 4.94 -14.97
C PHE A 4 14.04 5.77 -14.32
N TRP A 5 14.35 6.54 -13.28
CA TRP A 5 13.40 7.44 -12.62
C TRP A 5 13.67 8.88 -13.01
N SER A 6 12.74 9.44 -13.78
CA SER A 6 12.70 10.87 -14.11
C SER A 6 11.73 11.60 -13.17
N HIS A 7 12.15 12.76 -12.70
CA HIS A 7 11.35 13.62 -11.83
C HIS A 7 11.72 15.09 -11.99
N SER A 8 10.77 15.99 -11.72
CA SER A 8 11.10 17.40 -11.54
C SER A 8 11.82 17.61 -10.20
N TRP A 9 12.46 18.76 -10.00
CA TRP A 9 13.09 19.10 -8.71
C TRP A 9 12.25 20.06 -7.86
N HIS A 10 11.34 20.80 -8.47
CA HIS A 10 10.60 21.88 -7.80
C HIS A 10 9.39 21.36 -7.01
N GLY A 11 8.73 20.29 -7.46
CA GLY A 11 7.62 19.68 -6.71
C GLY A 11 8.06 19.00 -5.41
N SER A 12 7.12 18.80 -4.49
CA SER A 12 7.34 18.18 -3.18
C SER A 12 8.13 16.86 -3.25
N THR A 13 9.35 16.87 -2.70
CA THR A 13 10.23 15.70 -2.59
C THR A 13 9.56 14.57 -1.82
N ARG A 14 8.81 14.89 -0.76
CA ARG A 14 8.11 13.89 0.05
C ARG A 14 7.03 13.16 -0.75
N ALA A 15 6.25 13.87 -1.55
CA ALA A 15 5.21 13.28 -2.38
C ALA A 15 5.78 12.32 -3.44
N LYS A 16 6.93 12.69 -4.02
CA LYS A 16 7.69 11.85 -4.96
C LYS A 16 8.21 10.58 -4.30
N VAL A 17 8.88 10.72 -3.15
CA VAL A 17 9.40 9.59 -2.38
C VAL A 17 8.27 8.64 -1.95
N ILE A 18 7.16 9.17 -1.42
CA ILE A 18 6.00 8.36 -1.02
C ILE A 18 5.39 7.63 -2.22
N THR A 19 5.27 8.29 -3.37
CA THR A 19 4.78 7.66 -4.61
C THR A 19 5.73 6.58 -5.11
N ALA A 20 7.04 6.79 -5.02
CA ALA A 20 8.04 5.77 -5.35
C ALA A 20 7.97 4.56 -4.41
N PHE A 21 7.77 4.77 -3.10
CA PHE A 21 7.51 3.67 -2.15
C PHE A 21 6.23 2.91 -2.51
N PHE A 22 5.15 3.63 -2.84
CA PHE A 22 3.88 3.03 -3.24
C PHE A 22 4.00 2.20 -4.53
N GLU A 23 4.68 2.68 -5.56
CA GLU A 23 4.83 1.93 -6.82
C GLU A 23 5.65 0.64 -6.64
N ASN A 24 6.63 0.64 -5.73
CA ASN A 24 7.46 -0.53 -5.48
C ASN A 24 6.81 -1.54 -4.52
N ASN A 25 6.20 -1.06 -3.44
CA ASN A 25 5.73 -1.91 -2.33
C ASN A 25 4.21 -2.03 -2.25
N GLY A 26 3.46 -1.12 -2.90
CA GLY A 26 2.02 -0.95 -2.72
C GLY A 26 1.16 -2.12 -3.22
N ARG A 27 1.69 -2.99 -4.08
CA ARG A 27 0.99 -4.24 -4.48
C ARG A 27 1.23 -5.39 -3.50
N ILE A 28 2.45 -5.51 -2.99
CA ILE A 28 2.87 -6.63 -2.14
C ILE A 28 2.36 -6.44 -0.71
N ALA A 29 2.43 -5.21 -0.20
CA ALA A 29 1.99 -4.87 1.15
C ALA A 29 0.55 -5.30 1.47
N PRO A 30 -0.49 -4.95 0.68
CA PRO A 30 -1.86 -5.36 0.99
C PRO A 30 -2.08 -6.88 0.82
N LEU A 31 -1.39 -7.54 -0.12
CA LEU A 31 -1.51 -8.99 -0.30
C LEU A 31 -1.01 -9.75 0.93
N ILE A 32 0.19 -9.43 1.40
CA ILE A 32 0.77 -10.07 2.59
C ILE A 32 -0.05 -9.72 3.84
N ALA A 33 -0.42 -8.44 4.00
CA ALA A 33 -1.24 -8.01 5.14
C ALA A 33 -2.59 -8.73 5.20
N THR A 34 -3.26 -8.90 4.05
CA THR A 34 -4.54 -9.62 3.96
C THR A 34 -4.37 -11.08 4.31
N GLY A 35 -3.32 -11.75 3.82
CA GLY A 35 -3.01 -13.13 4.18
C GLY A 35 -2.76 -13.32 5.68
N CYS A 36 -1.95 -12.44 6.29
CA CYS A 36 -1.69 -12.46 7.73
C CYS A 36 -2.95 -12.15 8.56
N ALA A 37 -3.78 -11.20 8.12
CA ALA A 37 -5.05 -10.89 8.79
C ALA A 37 -6.04 -12.06 8.73
N ALA A 38 -6.15 -12.73 7.59
CA ALA A 38 -6.97 -13.94 7.43
C ALA A 38 -6.46 -15.09 8.30
N GLY A 39 -5.14 -15.29 8.38
CA GLY A 39 -4.52 -16.26 9.27
C GLY A 39 -4.83 -15.97 10.75
N ALA A 40 -4.70 -14.71 11.18
CA ALA A 40 -5.06 -14.31 12.54
C ALA A 40 -6.57 -14.47 12.83
N ALA A 41 -7.43 -14.23 11.84
CA ALA A 41 -8.86 -14.50 11.96
C ALA A 41 -9.16 -16.01 12.07
N GLY A 42 -8.45 -16.85 11.31
CA GLY A 42 -8.55 -18.31 11.41
C GLY A 42 -8.09 -18.84 12.76
N LEU A 43 -6.95 -18.37 13.28
CA LEU A 43 -6.47 -18.73 14.63
C LEU A 43 -7.44 -18.29 15.74
N PHE A 44 -8.12 -17.17 15.54
CA PHE A 44 -9.19 -16.73 16.44
C PHE A 44 -10.42 -17.65 16.36
N ALA A 45 -10.83 -18.06 15.16
CA ALA A 45 -11.94 -19.01 14.97
C ALA A 45 -11.65 -20.38 15.59
N LEU A 46 -10.38 -20.80 15.61
CA LEU A 46 -9.91 -22.03 16.26
C LEU A 46 -9.78 -21.91 17.79
N GLY A 47 -10.03 -20.74 18.38
CA GLY A 47 -9.93 -20.52 19.83
C GLY A 47 -8.49 -20.49 20.38
N ILE A 48 -7.48 -20.41 19.51
CA ILE A 48 -6.06 -20.34 19.91
C ILE A 48 -5.71 -18.94 20.43
N LEU A 49 -6.31 -17.90 19.84
CA LEU A 49 -6.09 -16.52 20.25
C LEU A 49 -7.04 -16.08 21.37
N PRO A 50 -6.60 -15.18 22.27
CA PRO A 50 -7.42 -14.70 23.37
C PRO A 50 -8.75 -14.12 22.90
N MET A 51 -9.82 -14.60 23.53
CA MET A 51 -11.19 -14.26 23.20
C MET A 51 -11.79 -13.44 24.33
N SER A 52 -12.26 -12.22 24.01
CA SER A 52 -13.00 -11.41 24.97
C SER A 52 -14.47 -11.78 24.89
N PHE A 53 -14.97 -12.46 25.92
CA PHE A 53 -16.38 -12.77 26.07
C PHE A 53 -17.08 -11.60 26.78
N GLN A 54 -18.18 -11.11 26.21
CA GLN A 54 -19.06 -10.17 26.91
C GLN A 54 -20.28 -10.95 27.39
N LYS A 55 -20.45 -11.05 28.72
CA LYS A 55 -21.66 -11.65 29.31
C LYS A 55 -22.87 -10.85 28.87
N HIS A 56 -23.69 -11.42 28.01
CA HIS A 56 -24.95 -10.81 27.59
C HIS A 56 -26.02 -11.17 28.61
N GLN A 57 -26.30 -10.26 29.54
CA GLN A 57 -27.36 -10.43 30.53
C GLN A 57 -28.72 -10.07 29.90
N ALA A 58 -29.14 -10.87 28.91
CA ALA A 58 -30.46 -10.80 28.31
C ALA A 58 -31.28 -12.02 28.79
N SER A 59 -32.55 -11.79 29.11
CA SER A 59 -33.54 -12.85 29.31
C SER A 59 -34.37 -12.95 28.03
N PRO A 60 -34.39 -14.08 27.30
CA PRO A 60 -33.77 -15.37 27.59
C PRO A 60 -32.24 -15.40 27.36
N PRO A 61 -31.50 -16.32 28.01
CA PRO A 61 -30.06 -16.44 27.86
C PRO A 61 -29.71 -16.80 26.41
N VAL A 62 -29.10 -15.85 25.71
CA VAL A 62 -28.54 -16.03 24.38
C VAL A 62 -27.13 -16.62 24.54
N PRO A 63 -26.70 -17.59 23.72
CA PRO A 63 -25.33 -18.13 23.79
C PRO A 63 -24.27 -17.03 23.78
N GLU A 64 -23.26 -17.14 24.65
CA GLU A 64 -22.13 -16.21 24.73
C GLU A 64 -21.27 -16.33 23.47
N TYR A 65 -21.44 -15.41 22.52
CA TYR A 65 -20.61 -15.38 21.31
C TYR A 65 -19.40 -14.45 21.50
N PRO A 66 -18.23 -14.80 20.93
CA PRO A 66 -17.12 -13.88 20.80
C PRO A 66 -17.55 -12.66 19.97
N PHE A 67 -17.68 -11.51 20.62
CA PHE A 67 -18.22 -10.34 19.95
C PHE A 67 -17.17 -9.53 19.17
N ARG A 68 -15.88 -9.63 19.52
CA ARG A 68 -14.83 -8.80 18.90
C ARG A 68 -13.49 -9.52 18.75
N SER A 69 -13.04 -9.68 17.51
CA SER A 69 -11.65 -10.06 17.19
C SER A 69 -10.84 -8.81 16.83
N TYR A 70 -9.85 -8.49 17.66
CA TYR A 70 -8.91 -7.39 17.43
C TYR A 70 -7.68 -7.83 16.64
N TRP A 71 -7.36 -9.12 16.72
CA TRP A 71 -6.13 -9.70 16.20
C TRP A 71 -5.99 -9.55 14.69
N GLY A 72 -7.04 -9.88 13.92
CA GLY A 72 -7.00 -9.74 12.47
C GLY A 72 -6.73 -8.30 12.01
N LYS A 73 -7.37 -7.32 12.66
CA LYS A 73 -7.21 -5.90 12.34
C LYS A 73 -5.82 -5.38 12.72
N ALA A 74 -5.36 -5.70 13.94
CA ALA A 74 -4.06 -5.27 14.43
C ALA A 74 -2.93 -5.90 13.59
N VAL A 75 -2.94 -7.23 13.43
CA VAL A 75 -1.93 -7.96 12.65
C VAL A 75 -1.90 -7.45 11.21
N GLY A 76 -3.06 -7.31 10.56
CA GLY A 76 -3.14 -6.77 9.20
C GLY A 76 -2.52 -5.37 9.08
N PHE A 77 -2.87 -4.46 9.99
CA PHE A 77 -2.33 -3.09 9.98
C PHE A 77 -0.82 -3.05 10.20
N PHE A 78 -0.30 -3.75 11.21
CA PHE A 78 1.12 -3.76 11.51
C PHE A 78 1.93 -4.40 10.38
N VAL A 79 1.47 -5.53 9.85
CA VAL A 79 2.12 -6.18 8.69
C VAL A 79 2.09 -5.28 7.47
N TYR A 80 0.97 -4.59 7.21
CA TYR A 80 0.89 -3.62 6.12
C TYR A 80 1.95 -2.52 6.27
N CYS A 81 2.06 -1.89 7.44
CA CYS A 81 3.05 -0.84 7.69
C CYS A 81 4.50 -1.35 7.56
N ILE A 82 4.80 -2.52 8.13
CA ILE A 82 6.15 -3.11 8.06
C ILE A 82 6.51 -3.45 6.63
N VAL A 83 5.63 -4.12 5.88
CA VAL A 83 5.90 -4.47 4.49
C VAL A 83 5.98 -3.21 3.62
N LEU A 84 5.12 -2.21 3.82
CA LEU A 84 5.18 -0.99 3.03
C LEU A 84 6.51 -0.23 3.23
N LEU A 85 7.00 -0.13 4.47
CA LEU A 85 8.18 0.67 4.83
C LEU A 85 9.50 -0.08 4.70
N CYS A 86 9.53 -1.37 5.05
CA CYS A 86 10.76 -2.15 5.16
C CYS A 86 10.96 -3.13 4.00
N TRP A 87 9.99 -3.30 3.09
CA TRP A 87 10.17 -4.17 1.94
C TRP A 87 11.17 -3.57 0.96
N LYS A 88 12.25 -4.31 0.71
CA LYS A 88 13.30 -3.90 -0.23
C LYS A 88 12.94 -4.42 -1.62
N PRO A 89 12.62 -3.56 -2.59
CA PRO A 89 12.45 -3.99 -3.97
C PRO A 89 13.78 -4.54 -4.51
N ARG A 90 13.72 -5.62 -5.29
CA ARG A 90 14.90 -6.26 -5.94
C ARG A 90 15.31 -5.58 -7.25
N LYS A 91 14.79 -4.39 -7.55
CA LYS A 91 15.03 -3.68 -8.81
C LYS A 91 16.18 -2.71 -8.67
N THR A 92 17.05 -2.70 -9.68
CA THR A 92 18.10 -1.69 -9.86
C THR A 92 17.49 -0.46 -10.52
N VAL A 93 17.52 0.64 -9.79
CA VAL A 93 16.94 1.92 -10.22
C VAL A 93 18.08 2.92 -10.38
N PHE A 94 18.07 3.66 -11.48
CA PHE A 94 18.87 4.87 -11.61
C PHE A 94 17.95 6.06 -11.41
N LEU A 95 18.30 6.88 -10.42
CA LEU A 95 17.62 8.13 -10.15
C LEU A 95 18.50 9.26 -10.68
N ASP A 96 17.93 10.09 -11.54
CA ASP A 96 18.59 11.33 -11.96
C ASP A 96 18.61 12.32 -10.79
N ALA A 97 19.64 12.23 -9.93
CA ALA A 97 19.81 13.03 -8.72
C ALA A 97 20.84 14.15 -8.88
N LEU A 98 21.38 14.37 -10.08
CA LEU A 98 22.42 15.36 -10.32
C LEU A 98 21.85 16.54 -11.10
N CYS A 99 21.66 17.68 -10.41
CA CYS A 99 21.62 18.96 -11.12
C CYS A 99 22.98 19.15 -11.79
N ILE A 100 23.00 19.18 -13.13
CA ILE A 100 24.15 19.68 -13.88
C ILE A 100 24.34 21.13 -13.45
N ASN A 101 25.54 21.47 -12.98
CA ASN A 101 25.85 22.84 -12.60
C ASN A 101 25.66 23.75 -13.82
N ASP A 102 24.85 24.81 -13.66
CA ASP A 102 24.46 25.66 -14.77
C ASP A 102 25.60 26.56 -15.28
N ASP A 103 26.70 26.66 -14.52
CA ASP A 103 27.79 27.60 -14.79
C ASP A 103 28.84 27.11 -15.81
N ASP A 104 28.84 25.82 -16.20
CA ASP A 104 29.83 25.28 -17.15
C ASP A 104 29.19 24.53 -18.32
N ASP A 105 29.23 25.17 -19.49
CA ASP A 105 28.70 24.65 -20.75
C ASP A 105 29.36 23.33 -21.18
N ARG A 106 30.62 23.07 -20.77
CA ARG A 106 31.30 21.81 -21.09
C ARG A 106 30.71 20.64 -20.31
N TRP A 107 30.40 20.85 -19.03
CA TRP A 107 29.73 19.83 -18.22
C TRP A 107 28.30 19.59 -18.69
N LYS A 108 27.59 20.63 -19.14
CA LYS A 108 26.28 20.49 -19.79
C LYS A 108 26.35 19.63 -21.03
N CYS A 109 27.28 19.91 -21.95
CA CYS A 109 27.46 19.11 -23.16
C CYS A 109 27.82 17.66 -22.82
N ALA A 110 28.76 17.43 -21.90
CA ALA A 110 29.17 16.09 -21.50
C ALA A 110 28.01 15.30 -20.87
N ALA A 111 27.24 15.94 -19.98
CA ALA A 111 26.08 15.33 -19.35
C ALA A 111 24.98 15.00 -20.38
N LEU A 112 24.67 15.94 -21.28
CA LEU A 112 23.70 15.75 -22.37
C LEU A 112 24.09 14.59 -23.30
N LEU A 113 25.39 14.41 -23.58
CA LEU A 113 25.88 13.30 -24.40
C LEU A 113 25.85 11.96 -23.66
N SER A 114 26.06 11.96 -22.35
CA SER A 114 26.07 10.73 -21.53
C SER A 114 24.67 10.21 -21.16
N MET A 115 23.71 11.10 -20.97
CA MET A 115 22.39 10.77 -20.43
C MET A 115 21.58 9.80 -21.32
N PRO A 116 21.54 9.95 -22.66
CA PRO A 116 20.87 9.00 -23.54
C PRO A 116 21.43 7.57 -23.48
N VAL A 117 22.70 7.41 -23.08
CA VAL A 117 23.32 6.08 -22.91
C VAL A 117 22.67 5.34 -21.73
N PHE A 118 22.43 6.03 -20.61
CA PHE A 118 21.73 5.47 -19.46
C PHE A 118 20.27 5.15 -19.80
N LEU A 119 19.59 6.04 -20.52
CA LEU A 119 18.22 5.79 -20.98
C LEU A 119 18.14 4.57 -21.90
N LYS A 120 19.07 4.42 -22.85
CA LYS A 120 19.15 3.25 -23.74
C LYS A 120 19.43 1.94 -23.01
N ALA A 121 20.11 1.99 -21.86
CA ALA A 121 20.42 0.84 -21.03
C ALA A 121 19.30 0.48 -20.03
N ALA A 122 18.27 1.33 -19.90
CA ALA A 122 17.13 1.12 -19.02
C ALA A 122 15.99 0.40 -19.74
N ASP A 123 15.41 -0.64 -19.13
CA ASP A 123 14.29 -1.38 -19.74
C ASP A 123 12.95 -0.62 -19.63
N SER A 124 12.83 0.29 -18.67
CA SER A 124 11.63 1.07 -18.43
C SER A 124 11.95 2.47 -17.88
N LEU A 125 11.04 3.41 -18.14
CA LEU A 125 11.11 4.79 -17.68
C LEU A 125 9.91 5.08 -16.76
N LEU A 126 10.18 5.33 -15.48
CA LEU A 126 9.20 5.83 -14.52
C LEU A 126 9.27 7.36 -14.48
N VAL A 127 8.16 8.00 -14.80
CA VAL A 127 8.02 9.46 -14.78
C VAL A 127 7.18 9.83 -13.56
N LEU A 128 7.81 10.48 -12.57
CA LEU A 128 7.11 11.06 -11.42
C LEU A 128 6.56 12.44 -11.83
N TRP A 129 5.33 12.42 -12.32
CA TRP A 129 4.66 13.56 -12.91
C TRP A 129 4.12 14.50 -11.84
N ASP A 130 4.58 15.74 -11.87
CA ASP A 130 4.03 16.86 -11.11
C ASP A 130 3.74 18.04 -12.06
N GLU A 131 3.16 19.12 -11.54
CA GLU A 131 2.76 20.29 -12.33
C GLU A 131 3.95 20.97 -13.04
N THR A 132 5.15 20.86 -12.47
CA THR A 132 6.38 21.48 -13.01
C THR A 132 7.14 20.57 -13.98
N TYR A 133 6.74 19.31 -14.13
CA TYR A 133 7.48 18.31 -14.91
C TYR A 133 7.63 18.73 -16.38
N THR A 134 6.53 19.12 -17.03
CA THR A 134 6.52 19.51 -18.45
C THR A 134 7.10 20.88 -18.72
N GLN A 135 7.24 21.71 -17.69
CA GLN A 135 7.83 23.05 -17.81
C GLN A 135 9.36 22.98 -17.97
N ARG A 136 9.97 21.84 -17.66
CA ARG A 136 11.42 21.65 -17.76
C ARG A 136 11.78 20.91 -19.04
N MET A 137 12.56 21.58 -19.87
CA MET A 137 13.07 21.01 -21.13
C MET A 137 13.84 19.72 -20.90
N TRP A 138 14.59 19.61 -19.80
CA TRP A 138 15.33 18.39 -19.44
C TRP A 138 14.40 17.18 -19.31
N CYS A 139 13.36 17.26 -18.47
CA CYS A 139 12.39 16.18 -18.27
C CYS A 139 11.70 15.74 -19.58
N CYS A 140 11.41 16.68 -20.48
CA CYS A 140 10.88 16.40 -21.82
C CYS A 140 11.94 15.72 -22.72
N PHE A 141 13.19 16.17 -22.66
CA PHE A 141 14.32 15.56 -23.36
C PHE A 141 14.56 14.12 -22.92
N GLU A 142 14.40 13.79 -21.64
CA GLU A 142 14.56 12.42 -21.14
C GLU A 142 13.52 11.47 -21.77
N ILE A 143 12.26 11.89 -21.81
CA ILE A 143 11.18 11.11 -22.45
C ILE A 143 11.45 10.96 -23.95
N ALA A 144 11.79 12.05 -24.63
CA ALA A 144 12.06 12.04 -26.06
C ALA A 144 13.27 11.15 -26.42
N SER A 145 14.35 11.26 -25.64
CA SER A 145 15.56 10.44 -25.80
C SER A 145 15.29 8.97 -25.52
N PHE A 146 14.49 8.65 -24.51
CA PHE A 146 14.10 7.27 -24.20
C PHE A 146 13.29 6.63 -25.33
N LEU A 147 12.30 7.36 -25.88
CA LEU A 147 11.50 6.92 -27.02
C LEU A 147 12.37 6.73 -28.27
N HIS A 148 13.27 7.68 -28.53
CA HIS A 148 14.18 7.62 -29.66
C HIS A 148 15.18 6.45 -29.57
N ALA A 149 15.66 6.14 -28.36
CA ALA A 149 16.61 5.04 -28.11
C ALA A 149 15.99 3.64 -28.25
N HIS A 150 14.65 3.52 -28.26
CA HIS A 150 13.92 2.26 -28.30
C HIS A 150 12.97 2.11 -29.50
N PRO A 151 13.45 2.25 -30.76
CA PRO A 151 12.60 2.09 -31.94
C PRO A 151 12.12 0.64 -32.06
N GLY A 152 10.83 0.44 -32.31
CA GLY A 152 10.23 -0.88 -32.57
C GLY A 152 10.09 -1.81 -31.36
N LYS A 153 10.60 -1.44 -30.18
CA LYS A 153 10.28 -2.10 -28.91
C LYS A 153 9.08 -1.40 -28.26
N LYS A 154 8.28 -2.14 -27.50
CA LYS A 154 7.22 -1.56 -26.66
C LYS A 154 7.87 -0.79 -25.51
N ALA A 155 8.27 0.46 -25.77
CA ALA A 155 8.89 1.35 -24.78
C ALA A 155 7.97 1.46 -23.56
N SER A 156 8.43 0.98 -22.40
CA SER A 156 7.64 0.94 -21.18
C SER A 156 7.81 2.25 -20.41
N ILE A 157 6.97 3.23 -20.74
CA ILE A 157 6.91 4.51 -20.02
C ILE A 157 5.73 4.46 -19.05
N ARG A 158 6.01 4.73 -17.78
CA ARG A 158 5.01 4.77 -16.70
C ARG A 158 4.97 6.16 -16.09
N ALA A 159 4.02 6.98 -16.52
CA ALA A 159 3.76 8.26 -15.87
C ALA A 159 2.89 8.06 -14.63
N ARG A 160 3.40 8.51 -13.47
CA ARG A 160 2.73 8.40 -12.17
C ARG A 160 2.62 9.78 -11.53
N PRO A 161 1.40 10.28 -11.29
CA PRO A 161 1.21 11.53 -10.56
C PRO A 161 1.82 11.43 -9.15
N THR A 162 2.53 12.47 -8.71
CA THR A 162 3.14 12.50 -7.36
C THR A 162 2.13 12.53 -6.22
N LEU A 163 0.85 12.85 -6.50
CA LEU A 163 -0.25 12.80 -5.55
C LEU A 163 -0.78 11.38 -5.32
N LEU A 164 -0.48 10.45 -6.25
CA LEU A 164 -1.00 9.08 -6.21
C LEU A 164 -0.59 8.35 -4.94
N GLY A 165 0.70 8.38 -4.58
CA GLY A 165 1.22 7.71 -3.39
C GLY A 165 0.53 8.16 -2.09
N PRO A 166 0.54 9.46 -1.77
CA PRO A 166 -0.13 9.97 -0.57
C PRO A 166 -1.62 9.61 -0.49
N CYS A 167 -2.38 9.73 -1.59
CA CYS A 167 -3.81 9.38 -1.60
C CYS A 167 -4.01 7.88 -1.37
N PHE A 168 -3.30 7.02 -2.08
CA PHE A 168 -3.52 5.57 -1.99
C PHE A 168 -2.97 4.94 -0.72
N ILE A 169 -1.99 5.56 -0.05
CA ILE A 169 -1.51 5.10 1.26
C ILE A 169 -2.39 5.64 2.38
N SER A 170 -2.83 6.90 2.30
CA SER A 170 -3.63 7.52 3.36
C SER A 170 -5.00 6.87 3.53
N ILE A 171 -5.67 6.47 2.44
CA ILE A 171 -6.98 5.81 2.49
C ILE A 171 -6.96 4.51 3.32
N PRO A 172 -6.14 3.49 3.00
CA PRO A 172 -6.12 2.23 3.75
C PRO A 172 -5.58 2.40 5.16
N VAL A 173 -4.62 3.31 5.39
CA VAL A 173 -4.14 3.62 6.75
C VAL A 173 -5.24 4.24 7.59
N SER A 174 -5.96 5.22 7.05
CA SER A 174 -7.08 5.88 7.74
C SER A 174 -8.21 4.89 8.01
N LEU A 175 -8.57 4.07 7.02
CA LEU A 175 -9.58 3.03 7.19
C LEU A 175 -9.18 2.01 8.26
N SER A 176 -7.93 1.53 8.23
CA SER A 176 -7.43 0.57 9.23
C SER A 176 -7.44 1.17 10.64
N PHE A 177 -7.05 2.45 10.77
CA PHE A 177 -7.09 3.17 12.02
C PHE A 177 -8.52 3.32 12.56
N VAL A 178 -9.48 3.70 11.70
CA VAL A 178 -10.91 3.78 12.07
C VAL A 178 -11.47 2.41 12.47
N LEU A 179 -11.16 1.36 11.72
CA LEU A 179 -11.63 0.01 12.03
C LEU A 179 -11.05 -0.53 13.34
N LEU A 180 -9.82 -0.13 13.67
CA LEU A 180 -9.15 -0.45 14.92
C LEU A 180 -9.73 0.37 16.08
N SER A 181 -9.97 1.67 15.90
CA SER A 181 -10.55 2.55 16.93
C SER A 181 -11.98 2.14 17.29
N MET A 182 -12.81 1.81 16.29
CA MET A 182 -14.16 1.24 16.49
C MET A 182 -14.14 -0.07 17.28
N ALA A 183 -13.00 -0.77 17.28
CA ALA A 183 -12.83 -1.97 18.08
C ALA A 183 -12.65 -1.65 19.57
N PHE A 184 -12.08 -0.48 19.92
CA PHE A 184 -11.91 -0.06 21.31
C PHE A 184 -13.11 0.72 21.86
N ILE A 185 -13.94 1.33 21.01
CA ILE A 185 -15.14 2.05 21.45
C ILE A 185 -16.20 1.03 21.91
N PRO A 186 -16.65 1.05 23.17
CA PRO A 186 -17.75 0.18 23.61
C PRO A 186 -19.00 0.52 22.79
N ALA A 187 -19.56 -0.48 22.12
CA ALA A 187 -20.83 -0.27 21.40
C ALA A 187 -21.93 -0.08 22.44
N ASP A 188 -22.57 1.08 22.42
CA ASP A 188 -23.68 1.36 23.33
C ASP A 188 -24.87 0.42 23.02
N ARG A 189 -25.64 0.05 24.05
CA ARG A 189 -26.66 -1.03 23.99
C ARG A 189 -27.73 -0.81 22.90
N ALA A 190 -27.92 0.43 22.43
CA ALA A 190 -28.94 0.81 21.46
C ALA A 190 -28.65 0.33 20.01
N GLN A 191 -27.42 -0.06 19.67
CA GLN A 191 -27.03 -0.45 18.29
C GLN A 191 -27.17 -1.96 17.99
N TYR A 192 -27.64 -2.77 18.95
CA TYR A 192 -27.62 -4.24 18.87
C TYR A 192 -28.65 -4.86 17.91
N GLY A 193 -29.65 -4.10 17.43
CA GLY A 193 -30.66 -4.62 16.49
C GLY A 193 -30.09 -5.01 15.11
N SER A 194 -28.99 -4.40 14.67
CA SER A 194 -28.44 -4.57 13.31
C SER A 194 -27.37 -5.67 13.20
N HIS A 195 -26.70 -6.05 14.29
CA HIS A 195 -25.70 -7.12 14.29
C HIS A 195 -26.30 -8.54 14.31
N ALA A 196 -27.56 -8.68 14.72
CA ALA A 196 -28.29 -9.95 14.68
C ALA A 196 -28.45 -10.48 13.25
N LEU A 197 -28.63 -9.60 12.25
CA LEU A 197 -28.79 -9.99 10.85
C LEU A 197 -27.52 -10.57 10.23
N ALA A 198 -26.34 -10.06 10.61
CA ALA A 198 -25.05 -10.52 10.08
C ALA A 198 -24.63 -11.90 10.61
N TRP A 199 -25.06 -12.27 11.82
CA TRP A 199 -24.80 -13.60 12.37
C TRP A 199 -25.82 -14.63 11.90
N SER A 200 -27.08 -14.24 11.69
CA SER A 200 -28.10 -15.10 11.07
C SER A 200 -27.69 -15.58 9.68
N THR A 201 -27.01 -14.74 8.90
CA THR A 201 -26.50 -15.12 7.58
C THR A 201 -25.28 -16.04 7.66
N MET A 202 -24.41 -15.90 8.65
CA MET A 202 -23.28 -16.83 8.86
C MET A 202 -23.72 -18.18 9.43
N ALA A 203 -24.74 -18.20 10.30
CA ALA A 203 -25.37 -19.44 10.77
C ALA A 203 -26.10 -20.17 9.63
N ALA A 204 -26.77 -19.43 8.73
CA ALA A 204 -27.41 -19.99 7.53
C ALA A 204 -26.42 -20.57 6.51
N LEU A 205 -25.14 -20.17 6.56
CA LEU A 205 -24.05 -20.71 5.74
C LEU A 205 -23.42 -22.00 6.33
N GLY A 206 -23.97 -22.56 7.43
CA GLY A 206 -23.58 -23.88 7.93
C GLY A 206 -22.23 -23.93 8.67
N CYS A 207 -21.66 -22.78 9.06
CA CYS A 207 -20.34 -22.72 9.71
C CYS A 207 -20.39 -22.95 11.25
N SER A 208 -21.51 -23.45 11.79
CA SER A 208 -21.79 -23.49 13.24
C SER A 208 -21.61 -24.85 13.93
N ASP A 209 -21.06 -25.87 13.27
CA ASP A 209 -20.91 -27.21 13.87
C ASP A 209 -19.46 -27.57 14.23
N ALA A 210 -18.72 -26.61 14.81
CA ALA A 210 -17.46 -26.90 15.49
C ALA A 210 -17.67 -26.86 17.02
N LYS A 211 -18.08 -28.01 17.55
CA LYS A 211 -18.01 -28.49 18.94
C LYS A 211 -17.33 -27.52 19.94
N PHE A 212 -18.11 -26.60 20.52
CA PHE A 212 -17.82 -26.00 21.83
C PHE A 212 -18.74 -26.64 22.88
N ALA A 213 -18.61 -27.95 23.04
CA ALA A 213 -19.17 -28.68 24.16
C ALA A 213 -18.01 -29.17 25.02
N GLN A 214 -18.06 -28.81 26.30
CA GLN A 214 -17.23 -29.32 27.40
C GLN A 214 -15.83 -28.73 27.55
N CYS A 215 -15.75 -27.58 28.21
CA CYS A 215 -14.77 -27.42 29.28
C CYS A 215 -15.52 -26.87 30.51
N LYS A 216 -15.36 -27.59 31.62
CA LYS A 216 -16.11 -27.48 32.86
C LYS A 216 -15.52 -26.41 33.77
#